data_AF-A0A9P9I8B2-F1
#
_entry.id   AF-A0A9P9I8B2-F1
#
_cell.length_a   1.000
_cell.length_b   1.000
_cell.length_c   1.000
_cell.angle_alpha   90.00
_cell.angle_beta   90.00
_cell.angle_gamma   90.00
#
_symmetry.space_group_name_H-M   'P 1'
#
loop_
_entity.id
_entity.type
_entity.pdbx_description
1 polymer ?
#
loop_
_entity_poly.entity_id
_entity_poly.type
_entity_poly.pdbx_seq_one_letter_code
_entity_poly.pdbx_strand_id
1 'polypeptide(L)'
;MWWRRQTETSVELLFDPLLTQAKAIWEKLLYSSQPSTHGLVFDDQGTTNQCIELFNPKNLRRLLNTYWTRWHYHCPIIHRASLDLAHIPTEMIMVMCLLGACVSLDSSDAEKARQWLDPTEAFIFSLPWLSRDKAAGETVSQMSCVTKLRLLQTGLLICVL
;
A
#
# COMPACT_ATOMS: atom_id res chain seq x y z
N MET A 1 3.75 21.27 -16.79
CA MET A 1 5.14 20.86 -17.10
C MET A 1 5.83 20.26 -15.87
N TRP A 2 5.42 19.09 -15.37
CA TRP A 2 6.16 18.42 -14.29
C TRP A 2 6.14 16.90 -14.51
N TRP A 3 6.90 16.49 -15.52
CA TRP A 3 7.41 15.13 -15.68
C TRP A 3 8.90 15.30 -15.94
N ARG A 4 9.69 15.47 -14.88
CA ARG A 4 11.14 15.40 -15.04
C ARG A 4 11.48 13.91 -15.09
N ARG A 5 11.82 13.46 -16.29
CA ARG A 5 12.44 12.16 -16.58
C ARG A 5 13.69 12.07 -15.69
N GLN A 6 13.65 11.29 -14.62
CA GLN A 6 14.80 11.05 -13.76
C GLN A 6 15.51 9.79 -14.24
N THR A 7 16.64 9.99 -14.90
CA THR A 7 17.72 9.01 -14.95
C THR A 7 18.42 9.07 -13.60
N GLU A 8 17.98 8.26 -12.63
CA GLU A 8 18.50 8.25 -11.25
C GLU A 8 19.85 7.54 -11.18
N THR A 9 20.81 8.21 -10.53
CA THR A 9 22.16 7.69 -10.26
C THR A 9 22.09 6.70 -9.09
N SER A 10 22.92 5.65 -9.05
CA SER A 10 22.82 4.56 -8.05
C SER A 10 22.83 4.98 -6.57
N VAL A 11 23.29 6.19 -6.24
CA VAL A 11 23.36 6.75 -4.88
C VAL A 11 22.02 7.40 -4.46
N GLU A 12 21.22 7.90 -5.39
CA GLU A 12 19.90 8.50 -5.11
C GLU A 12 18.84 7.45 -4.75
N LEU A 13 19.01 6.21 -5.23
CA LEU A 13 18.15 5.07 -4.89
C LEU A 13 18.23 4.68 -3.41
N LEU A 14 19.36 4.96 -2.75
CA LEU A 14 19.59 4.54 -1.36
C LEU A 14 18.72 5.33 -0.37
N PHE A 15 18.26 6.51 -0.76
CA PHE A 15 17.35 7.37 0.00
C PHE A 15 15.95 7.46 -0.64
N ASP A 16 15.62 6.55 -1.57
CA ASP A 16 14.29 6.52 -2.17
C ASP A 16 13.25 6.13 -1.09
N PRO A 17 12.27 6.99 -0.76
CA PRO A 17 11.23 6.64 0.20
C PRO A 17 10.47 5.37 -0.18
N LEU A 18 10.38 5.04 -1.48
CA LEU A 18 9.74 3.82 -1.95
C LEU A 18 10.52 2.55 -1.58
N LEU A 19 11.84 2.64 -1.37
CA LEU A 19 12.62 1.52 -0.85
C LEU A 19 12.23 1.21 0.59
N THR A 20 12.14 2.24 1.43
CA THR A 20 11.68 2.10 2.82
C THR A 20 10.25 1.60 2.89
N GLN A 21 9.37 2.10 2.02
CA GLN A 21 7.97 1.69 1.98
C GLN A 21 7.80 0.26 1.46
N ALA A 22 8.54 -0.17 0.44
CA ALA A 22 8.56 -1.56 -0.03
C ALA A 22 8.95 -2.52 1.10
N LYS A 23 10.04 -2.20 1.81
CA LYS A 23 10.48 -2.99 2.96
C LYS A 23 9.41 -3.06 4.05
N ALA A 24 8.79 -1.93 4.38
CA ALA A 24 7.72 -1.87 5.38
C ALA A 24 6.47 -2.67 4.94
N ILE A 25 6.13 -2.70 3.65
CA ILE A 25 5.04 -3.54 3.12
C ILE A 25 5.35 -5.01 3.35
N TRP A 26 6.56 -5.46 3.00
CA TRP A 26 6.96 -6.86 3.19
C TRP A 26 6.94 -7.26 4.65
N GLU A 27 7.50 -6.44 5.54
CA GLU A 27 7.46 -6.70 6.98
C GLU A 27 6.01 -6.78 7.47
N LYS A 28 5.12 -5.86 7.07
CA LYS A 28 3.73 -5.86 7.51
C LYS A 28 2.94 -7.06 7.00
N LEU A 29 2.99 -7.34 5.70
CA LEU A 29 2.19 -8.42 5.11
C LEU A 29 2.74 -9.80 5.47
N LEU A 30 4.06 -9.99 5.51
CA LEU A 30 4.65 -11.30 5.82
C LEU A 30 4.61 -11.60 7.32
N TYR A 31 4.71 -10.58 8.19
CA TYR A 31 4.64 -10.78 9.64
C TYR A 31 3.19 -10.85 10.15
N SER A 32 2.23 -10.20 9.48
CA SER A 32 0.80 -10.34 9.75
C SER A 32 0.23 -11.71 9.39
N SER A 33 0.98 -12.55 8.65
CA SER A 33 0.62 -13.94 8.34
C SER A 33 0.67 -14.89 9.53
N GLN A 34 1.06 -14.43 10.73
CA GLN A 34 0.95 -15.23 11.95
C GLN A 34 -0.53 -15.46 12.33
N PRO A 35 -0.88 -16.64 12.87
CA PRO A 35 -2.24 -17.17 12.88
C PRO A 35 -3.13 -16.39 13.87
N SER A 36 -3.67 -15.28 13.40
CA SER A 36 -4.74 -14.54 14.09
C SER A 36 -6.01 -14.70 13.26
N THR A 37 -6.70 -15.80 13.57
CA THR A 37 -8.16 -15.96 13.57
C THR A 37 -8.98 -15.92 12.28
N HIS A 38 -8.45 -15.64 11.08
CA HIS A 38 -9.21 -15.86 9.83
C HIS A 38 -8.34 -16.30 8.63
N GLY A 39 -7.93 -17.57 8.64
CA GLY A 39 -8.01 -18.46 7.47
C GLY A 39 -7.15 -18.26 6.21
N LEU A 40 -6.22 -17.30 6.11
CA LEU A 40 -5.31 -17.23 4.96
C LEU A 40 -3.97 -17.86 5.31
N VAL A 41 -3.87 -19.19 5.13
CA VAL A 41 -2.59 -19.92 5.19
C VAL A 41 -1.88 -19.73 3.85
N PHE A 42 -0.85 -18.89 3.86
CA PHE A 42 0.03 -18.71 2.72
C PHE A 42 1.08 -19.81 2.65
N ASP A 43 1.28 -20.37 1.46
CA ASP A 43 2.46 -21.22 1.19
C ASP A 43 3.71 -20.33 1.27
N ASP A 44 4.55 -20.60 2.28
CA ASP A 44 5.47 -19.63 2.91
C ASP A 44 6.49 -19.03 1.91
N GLN A 45 7.01 -19.83 0.97
CA GLN A 45 8.01 -19.37 0.01
C GLN A 45 7.41 -18.76 -1.26
N GLY A 46 6.36 -19.38 -1.82
CA GLY A 46 5.70 -18.90 -3.04
C GLY A 46 5.08 -17.51 -2.85
N THR A 47 4.39 -17.34 -1.73
CA THR A 47 3.73 -16.09 -1.36
C THR A 47 4.74 -14.97 -1.12
N THR A 48 5.84 -15.26 -0.43
CA THR A 48 6.90 -14.27 -0.16
C THR A 48 7.49 -13.73 -1.46
N ASN A 49 7.80 -14.61 -2.42
CA ASN A 49 8.32 -14.19 -3.72
C ASN A 49 7.32 -13.33 -4.50
N GLN A 50 6.04 -13.69 -4.49
CA GLN A 50 4.98 -12.89 -5.12
C GLN A 50 4.81 -11.51 -4.46
N CYS A 51 4.96 -11.42 -3.13
CA CYS A 51 4.91 -10.18 -2.38
C CYS A 51 6.05 -9.24 -2.78
N ILE A 52 7.27 -9.79 -2.82
CA ILE A 52 8.47 -9.05 -3.21
C ILE A 52 8.37 -8.61 -4.68
N GLU A 53 7.88 -9.49 -5.55
CA GLU A 53 7.70 -9.18 -6.97
C GLU A 53 6.71 -8.03 -7.17
N LEU A 54 5.55 -8.05 -6.51
CA LEU A 54 4.55 -6.99 -6.67
C LEU A 54 5.01 -5.68 -6.00
N PHE A 55 5.49 -5.75 -4.76
CA PHE A 55 5.80 -4.58 -3.92
C PHE A 55 7.28 -4.18 -3.93
N ASN A 56 8.01 -4.40 -5.03
CA ASN A 56 9.35 -3.84 -5.17
C ASN A 56 9.31 -2.34 -5.52
N PRO A 57 10.35 -1.55 -5.19
CA PRO A 57 10.34 -0.09 -5.35
C PRO A 57 10.04 0.39 -6.77
N LYS A 58 10.55 -0.34 -7.79
CA LYS A 58 10.29 -0.02 -9.20
C LYS A 58 8.81 -0.21 -9.55
N ASN A 59 8.21 -1.29 -9.07
CA ASN A 59 6.77 -1.53 -9.24
C ASN A 59 5.95 -0.53 -8.44
N LEU A 60 6.29 -0.20 -7.19
CA LEU A 60 5.59 0.84 -6.43
C LEU A 60 5.56 2.15 -7.22
N ARG A 61 6.71 2.62 -7.71
CA ARG A 61 6.80 3.87 -8.48
C ARG A 61 5.92 3.83 -9.73
N ARG A 62 5.99 2.75 -10.48
CA ARG A 62 5.23 2.55 -11.72
C ARG A 62 3.72 2.50 -11.45
N LEU A 63 3.30 1.69 -10.49
CA LEU A 63 1.89 1.45 -10.14
C LEU A 63 1.26 2.68 -9.48
N LEU A 64 1.99 3.41 -8.62
CA LEU A 64 1.54 4.70 -8.11
C LEU A 64 1.31 5.70 -9.24
N ASN A 65 2.19 5.73 -10.24
CA ASN A 65 1.95 6.58 -11.40
C ASN A 65 0.72 6.14 -12.20
N THR A 66 0.51 4.83 -12.38
CA THR A 66 -0.71 4.30 -13.00
C THR A 66 -1.96 4.70 -12.22
N TYR A 67 -1.94 4.61 -10.89
CA TYR A 67 -3.03 5.09 -10.03
C TYR A 67 -3.37 6.57 -10.33
N TRP A 68 -2.35 7.44 -10.34
CA TRP A 68 -2.56 8.88 -10.56
C TRP A 68 -3.10 9.20 -11.95
N THR A 69 -2.69 8.44 -12.95
CA THR A 69 -3.03 8.72 -14.35
C THR A 69 -4.32 8.05 -14.79
N ARG A 70 -4.68 6.90 -14.21
CA ARG A 70 -5.77 6.04 -14.69
C ARG A 70 -6.90 5.80 -13.70
N TRP A 71 -6.68 5.99 -12.40
CA TRP A 71 -7.71 5.74 -11.39
C TRP A 71 -8.17 7.01 -10.67
N HIS A 72 -7.24 7.91 -10.35
CA HIS A 72 -7.50 9.05 -9.47
C HIS A 72 -8.68 9.96 -9.89
N TYR A 73 -8.96 10.08 -11.20
CA TYR A 73 -10.09 10.89 -11.68
C TYR A 73 -11.46 10.32 -11.30
N HIS A 74 -11.56 9.02 -10.99
CA HIS A 74 -12.80 8.39 -10.53
C HIS A 74 -13.11 8.71 -9.06
N CYS A 75 -12.08 8.88 -8.24
CA CYS A 75 -12.22 9.15 -6.81
C CYS A 75 -11.06 10.02 -6.31
N PRO A 76 -11.16 11.35 -6.50
CA PRO A 76 -10.07 12.28 -6.22
C PRO A 76 -9.96 12.66 -4.73
N ILE A 77 -10.00 11.68 -3.83
CA ILE A 77 -9.97 11.90 -2.38
C ILE A 77 -8.56 12.22 -1.84
N ILE A 78 -7.50 11.94 -2.62
CA ILE A 78 -6.11 12.21 -2.26
C ILE A 78 -5.61 13.46 -2.97
N HIS A 79 -5.23 14.50 -2.22
CA HIS A 79 -4.55 15.64 -2.81
C HIS A 79 -3.08 15.31 -3.15
N ARG A 80 -2.76 15.23 -4.44
CA ARG A 80 -1.43 14.82 -4.95
C ARG A 80 -0.28 15.70 -4.44
N ALA A 81 -0.46 17.03 -4.40
CA ALA A 81 0.63 17.94 -4.01
C ALA A 81 0.92 17.91 -2.49
N SER A 82 -0.01 17.42 -1.68
CA SER A 82 0.19 17.23 -0.23
C SER A 82 0.61 15.80 0.12
N LEU A 83 0.89 14.95 -0.88
CA LEU A 83 1.32 13.59 -0.63
C LEU A 83 2.84 13.52 -0.54
N ASP A 84 3.32 13.26 0.67
CA ASP A 84 4.73 12.97 0.91
C ASP A 84 4.91 11.46 1.10
N LEU A 85 5.57 10.80 0.14
CA LEU A 85 5.80 9.36 0.15
C LEU A 85 6.72 8.90 1.29
N ALA A 86 7.52 9.81 1.87
CA ALA A 86 8.38 9.49 3.01
C ALA A 86 7.60 9.37 4.32
N HIS A 87 6.52 10.14 4.48
CA HIS A 87 5.77 10.25 5.75
C HIS A 87 4.34 9.70 5.68
N ILE A 88 3.88 9.26 4.52
CA ILE A 88 2.57 8.63 4.37
C ILE A 88 2.54 7.25 5.04
N PRO A 89 1.41 6.84 5.63
CA PRO A 89 1.23 5.46 6.08
C PRO A 89 1.49 4.47 4.94
N THR A 90 2.26 3.43 5.23
CA THR A 90 2.61 2.37 4.28
C THR A 90 1.39 1.71 3.66
N GLU A 91 0.32 1.56 4.46
CA GLU A 91 -0.94 0.96 4.07
C GLU A 91 -1.60 1.73 2.92
N MET A 92 -1.46 3.06 2.93
CA MET A 92 -1.96 3.90 1.86
C MET A 92 -1.22 3.65 0.54
N ILE A 93 0.12 3.53 0.59
CA ILE A 93 0.92 3.21 -0.60
C ILE A 93 0.54 1.84 -1.14
N MET A 94 0.38 0.86 -0.25
CA MET A 94 0.01 -0.51 -0.60
C MET A 94 -1.30 -0.53 -1.41
N VAL A 95 -2.36 0.10 -0.91
CA VAL A 95 -3.66 0.16 -1.60
C VAL A 95 -3.59 0.96 -2.90
N MET A 96 -2.89 2.10 -2.91
CA MET A 96 -2.71 2.87 -4.14
C MET A 96 -1.97 2.05 -5.22
N CYS A 97 -1.01 1.22 -4.83
CA CYS A 97 -0.31 0.32 -5.75
C CYS A 97 -1.23 -0.78 -6.27
N LEU A 98 -2.04 -1.40 -5.41
CA LEU A 98 -3.02 -2.41 -5.82
C LEU A 98 -4.04 -1.82 -6.81
N LEU A 99 -4.60 -0.65 -6.51
CA LEU A 99 -5.48 0.08 -7.42
C LEU A 99 -4.78 0.35 -8.76
N GLY A 100 -3.55 0.86 -8.72
CA GLY A 100 -2.74 1.11 -9.91
C GLY A 100 -2.50 -0.16 -10.75
N ALA A 101 -2.31 -1.31 -10.10
CA ALA A 101 -2.13 -2.59 -10.77
C ALA A 101 -3.45 -3.11 -11.38
N CYS A 102 -4.56 -3.00 -10.67
CA CYS A 102 -5.89 -3.36 -11.16
C CYS A 102 -6.30 -2.55 -12.40
N VAL A 103 -5.88 -1.28 -12.48
CA VAL A 103 -6.08 -0.45 -13.68
C VAL A 103 -4.82 -0.35 -14.55
N SER A 104 -3.90 -1.31 -14.49
CA SER A 104 -2.74 -1.36 -15.40
C SER A 104 -3.15 -1.78 -16.82
N LEU A 105 -2.31 -1.50 -17.82
CA LEU A 105 -2.51 -2.02 -19.18
C LEU A 105 -1.95 -3.44 -19.31
N ASP A 106 -1.01 -3.79 -18.44
CA ASP A 106 -0.47 -5.12 -18.33
C ASP A 106 -1.43 -5.99 -17.49
N SER A 107 -2.06 -6.98 -18.11
CA SER A 107 -3.01 -7.85 -17.43
C SER A 107 -2.36 -8.66 -16.30
N SER A 108 -1.05 -8.91 -16.38
CA SER A 108 -0.32 -9.64 -15.34
C SER A 108 -0.26 -8.86 -14.02
N ASP A 109 -0.26 -7.52 -14.08
CA ASP A 109 -0.31 -6.69 -12.87
C ASP A 109 -1.64 -6.88 -12.14
N ALA A 110 -2.75 -6.86 -12.88
CA ALA A 110 -4.08 -7.04 -12.30
C ALA A 110 -4.25 -8.45 -11.72
N GLU A 111 -3.73 -9.48 -12.38
CA GLU A 111 -3.72 -10.86 -11.88
C GLU A 111 -2.90 -11.01 -10.59
N LYS A 112 -1.72 -10.39 -10.53
CA LYS A 112 -0.90 -10.37 -9.31
C LYS A 112 -1.60 -9.61 -8.19
N ALA A 113 -2.18 -8.44 -8.48
CA ALA A 113 -2.87 -7.63 -7.47
C ALA A 113 -4.05 -8.35 -6.83
N ARG A 114 -4.82 -9.13 -7.60
CA ARG A 114 -5.96 -9.92 -7.07
C ARG A 114 -5.57 -10.85 -5.93
N GLN A 115 -4.36 -11.43 -5.96
CA GLN A 115 -3.87 -12.32 -4.91
C GLN A 115 -3.62 -11.59 -3.59
N TRP A 116 -3.49 -10.27 -3.64
CA TRP A 116 -3.16 -9.42 -2.50
C TRP A 116 -4.32 -8.54 -2.01
N LEU A 117 -5.51 -8.64 -2.61
CA LEU A 117 -6.69 -7.85 -2.19
C LEU A 117 -7.17 -8.27 -0.80
N ASP A 118 -7.67 -9.50 -0.64
CA ASP A 118 -8.20 -10.00 0.65
C ASP A 118 -7.17 -9.90 1.80
N PRO A 119 -5.88 -10.28 1.61
CA PRO A 119 -4.87 -10.16 2.66
C PRO A 119 -4.62 -8.71 3.07
N THR A 120 -4.59 -7.79 2.12
CA THR A 120 -4.40 -6.36 2.37
C THR A 120 -5.61 -5.76 3.06
N GLU A 121 -6.82 -6.15 2.66
CA GLU A 121 -8.07 -5.75 3.31
C GLU A 121 -8.09 -6.21 4.78
N ALA A 122 -7.86 -7.50 5.03
CA ALA A 122 -7.80 -8.06 6.37
C ALA A 122 -6.76 -7.35 7.23
N PHE A 123 -5.58 -7.07 6.67
CA PHE A 123 -4.54 -6.32 7.35
C PHE A 123 -4.97 -4.89 7.70
N ILE A 124 -5.53 -4.14 6.75
CA ILE A 124 -5.97 -2.75 6.97
C ILE A 124 -7.06 -2.68 8.05
N PHE A 125 -8.01 -3.60 8.04
CA PHE A 125 -9.08 -3.63 9.04
C PHE A 125 -8.65 -4.23 10.39
N SER A 126 -7.49 -4.87 10.47
CA SER A 126 -6.87 -5.27 11.74
C SER A 126 -6.19 -4.10 12.47
N LEU A 127 -5.94 -2.97 11.79
CA LEU A 127 -5.31 -1.80 12.40
C LEU A 127 -6.14 -1.29 13.58
N PRO A 128 -5.54 -0.90 14.72
CA PRO A 128 -6.26 -0.52 15.95
C PRO A 128 -7.33 0.56 15.80
N TRP A 129 -7.21 1.42 14.78
CA TRP A 129 -8.15 2.52 14.55
C TRP A 129 -9.32 2.15 13.61
N LEU A 130 -9.14 1.13 12.78
CA LEU A 130 -10.17 0.63 11.85
C LEU A 130 -10.84 -0.66 12.35
N SER A 131 -10.17 -1.39 13.26
CA SER A 131 -10.70 -2.60 13.87
C SER A 131 -11.92 -2.30 14.74
N ARG A 132 -12.92 -3.16 14.61
CA ARG A 132 -14.14 -3.13 15.42
C ARG A 132 -13.86 -3.49 16.88
N ASP A 133 -12.89 -4.38 17.11
CA ASP A 133 -12.47 -4.75 18.46
C ASP A 133 -11.56 -3.67 19.02
N LYS A 134 -12.09 -2.87 19.95
CA LYS A 134 -11.32 -1.86 20.68
C LYS A 134 -10.29 -2.54 21.57
N ALA A 135 -9.11 -2.83 21.05
CA ALA A 135 -7.93 -3.12 21.87
C ALA A 135 -7.15 -1.83 22.13
N ALA A 136 -6.98 -1.51 23.41
CA ALA A 136 -6.09 -0.49 24.01
C ALA A 136 -6.54 0.98 23.91
N GLY A 137 -7.21 1.45 24.96
CA GLY A 137 -7.63 2.85 25.17
C GLY A 137 -6.51 3.89 25.34
N GLU A 138 -5.28 3.63 24.90
CA GLU A 138 -4.13 4.54 25.09
C GLU A 138 -3.37 4.88 23.79
N THR A 139 -3.15 3.95 22.86
CA THR A 139 -2.34 4.20 21.63
C THR A 139 -3.10 4.97 20.54
N VAL A 140 -4.42 4.81 20.46
CA VAL A 140 -5.28 5.45 19.44
C VAL A 140 -5.41 6.96 19.64
N SER A 141 -5.25 7.43 20.89
CA SER A 141 -5.40 8.83 21.27
C SER A 141 -4.26 9.72 20.78
N GLN A 142 -3.10 9.15 20.42
CA GLN A 142 -1.89 9.91 20.08
C GLN A 142 -1.64 10.12 18.58
N MET A 143 -2.43 9.48 17.70
CA MET A 143 -2.27 9.67 16.25
C MET A 143 -2.71 11.06 15.79
N SER A 144 -1.92 11.67 14.90
CA SER A 144 -2.26 12.95 14.26
C SER A 144 -3.56 12.84 13.46
N CYS A 145 -4.30 13.95 13.35
CA CYS A 145 -5.51 14.02 12.52
C CYS A 145 -5.25 13.62 11.06
N VAL A 146 -4.09 14.02 10.52
CA VAL A 146 -3.67 13.67 9.16
C VAL A 146 -3.50 12.17 9.02
N THR A 147 -2.83 11.50 9.95
CA THR A 147 -2.64 10.04 9.93
C THR A 147 -3.98 9.31 9.97
N LYS A 148 -4.90 9.73 10.85
CA LYS A 148 -6.26 9.16 10.93
C LYS A 148 -7.02 9.32 9.62
N LEU A 149 -6.98 10.51 9.03
CA LEU A 149 -7.58 10.76 7.72
C LEU A 149 -6.98 9.86 6.64
N ARG A 150 -5.65 9.69 6.61
CA ARG A 150 -5.01 8.78 5.65
C ARG A 150 -5.47 7.34 5.84
N LEU A 151 -5.58 6.86 7.07
CA LEU A 151 -6.08 5.50 7.32
C LEU A 151 -7.54 5.33 6.89
N LEU A 152 -8.42 6.33 7.06
CA LEU A 152 -9.77 6.28 6.47
C LEU A 152 -9.72 6.19 4.97
N GLN A 153 -8.89 7.02 4.33
CA GLN A 153 -8.75 7.01 2.89
C GLN A 153 -8.26 5.63 2.43
N THR A 154 -7.27 5.05 3.11
CA THR A 154 -6.81 3.69 2.85
C THR A 154 -7.94 2.67 2.92
N GLY A 155 -8.72 2.68 4.02
CA GLY A 155 -9.86 1.78 4.22
C GLY A 155 -10.93 1.95 3.14
N LEU A 156 -11.27 3.19 2.79
CA LEU A 156 -12.23 3.47 1.73
C LEU A 156 -11.74 2.98 0.36
N LEU A 157 -10.45 3.17 0.06
CA LEU A 157 -9.86 2.77 -1.21
C LEU A 157 -9.80 1.25 -1.37
N ILE A 158 -9.51 0.49 -0.30
CA ILE A 158 -9.50 -0.97 -0.38
C ILE A 158 -10.91 -1.54 -0.53
N CYS A 159 -11.93 -0.93 0.07
CA CYS A 159 -13.33 -1.36 -0.09
C CYS A 159 -13.92 -1.15 -1.49
N VAL A 160 -13.24 -0.38 -2.35
CA VAL A 160 -13.72 -0.09 -3.72
C VAL A 160 -13.05 -0.98 -4.77
N LEU A 161 -12.06 -1.77 -4.35
CA LEU A 161 -11.44 -2.85 -5.11
C LEU A 161 -12.28 -4.13 -5.03
#